data_AF-A0A7W5A204-F1
#
_entry.id   AF-A0A7W5A204-F1
#
_cell.length_a   1.000
_cell.length_b   1.000
_cell.length_c   1.000
_cell.angle_alpha   90.00
_cell.angle_beta   90.00
_cell.angle_gamma   90.00
#
_symmetry.space_group_name_H-M   'P 1'
#
loop_
_entity.id
_entity.type
_entity.pdbx_description
1 polymer ?
#
loop_
_entity_poly.entity_id
_entity_poly.type
_entity_poly.pdbx_seq_one_letter_code
_entity_poly.pdbx_strand_id
1 'polypeptide(L)'
;MTWTQTHERFRLLNEAETELRTGFARRLPWSTEYAEAFGTPERLAQALRHRWRIRFQAQLDPALSPEEYEATFADLFADLAPLMDRIGTPELREELADASA
;
A
#
# COMPACT_ATOMS: atom_id res chain seq x y z
N MET A 1 -10.82 11.09 -16.76
CA MET A 1 -11.08 11.05 -15.32
C MET A 1 -11.62 12.41 -14.90
N THR A 2 -12.79 12.46 -14.29
CA THR A 2 -13.32 13.70 -13.69
C THR A 2 -12.80 13.84 -12.25
N TRP A 3 -12.83 15.05 -11.70
CA TRP A 3 -12.48 15.31 -10.29
C TRP A 3 -13.24 14.38 -9.32
N THR A 4 -14.54 14.17 -9.58
CA THR A 4 -15.40 13.28 -8.80
C THR A 4 -14.94 11.82 -8.84
N GLN A 5 -14.54 11.31 -10.01
CA GLN A 5 -14.00 9.94 -10.14
C GLN A 5 -12.67 9.78 -9.40
N THR A 6 -11.82 10.80 -9.43
CA THR A 6 -10.55 10.80 -8.70
C THR A 6 -10.80 10.77 -7.20
N HIS A 7 -11.70 11.62 -6.69
CA HIS A 7 -12.04 11.65 -5.28
C HIS A 7 -12.65 10.32 -4.80
N GLU A 8 -13.53 9.71 -5.60
CA GLU A 8 -14.12 8.41 -5.25
C GLU A 8 -13.09 7.29 -5.17
N ARG A 9 -12.14 7.24 -6.12
CA ARG A 9 -11.02 6.28 -6.03
C ARG A 9 -10.16 6.49 -4.79
N PHE A 10 -9.92 7.74 -4.38
CA PHE A 10 -9.21 8.00 -3.13
C PHE A 10 -10.02 7.59 -1.90
N ARG A 11 -11.34 7.81 -1.89
CA ARG A 11 -12.24 7.35 -0.82
C ARG A 11 -12.16 5.83 -0.65
N LEU A 12 -12.36 5.10 -1.74
CA LEU A 12 -12.31 3.63 -1.76
C LEU A 12 -10.93 3.10 -1.34
N LEU A 13 -9.82 3.73 -1.75
CA LEU A 13 -8.49 3.34 -1.29
C LEU A 13 -8.30 3.52 0.22
N ASN A 14 -8.85 4.60 0.80
CA ASN A 14 -8.80 4.81 2.25
C ASN A 14 -9.62 3.77 3.00
N GLU A 15 -10.80 3.44 2.48
CA GLU A 15 -11.69 2.44 3.07
C GLU A 15 -11.03 1.06 3.06
N ALA A 16 -10.56 0.60 1.89
CA ALA A 16 -9.89 -0.68 1.76
C ALA A 16 -8.67 -0.80 2.69
N GLU A 17 -7.85 0.24 2.77
CA GLU A 17 -6.70 0.26 3.67
C GLU A 17 -7.12 0.20 5.15
N THR A 18 -8.18 0.92 5.53
CA THR A 18 -8.70 0.91 6.90
C THR A 18 -9.20 -0.47 7.27
N GLU A 19 -10.02 -1.09 6.42
CA GLU A 19 -10.52 -2.45 6.63
C GLU A 19 -9.37 -3.46 6.78
N LEU A 20 -8.37 -3.37 5.91
CA LEU A 20 -7.17 -4.19 6.02
C LEU A 20 -6.46 -3.93 7.35
N ARG A 21 -6.28 -2.68 7.79
CA ARG A 21 -5.61 -2.34 9.06
C ARG A 21 -6.38 -2.80 10.30
N THR A 22 -7.72 -2.78 10.28
CA THR A 22 -8.53 -3.28 11.42
C THR A 22 -8.34 -4.77 11.70
N GLY A 23 -7.81 -5.53 10.73
CA GLY A 23 -7.61 -6.97 10.87
C GLY A 23 -8.88 -7.83 10.71
N PHE A 24 -10.05 -7.21 10.49
CA PHE A 24 -11.27 -7.94 10.15
C PHE A 24 -11.18 -8.54 8.74
N ALA A 25 -10.60 -7.81 7.79
CA ALA A 25 -10.39 -8.28 6.44
C ALA A 25 -9.13 -9.16 6.37
N ARG A 26 -9.33 -10.49 6.23
CA ARG A 26 -8.22 -11.44 5.97
C ARG A 26 -7.76 -11.44 4.52
N ARG A 27 -8.49 -10.76 3.63
CA ARG A 27 -8.24 -10.67 2.19
C ARG A 27 -8.62 -9.29 1.69
N LEU A 28 -8.15 -8.93 0.50
CA LEU A 28 -8.53 -7.70 -0.19
C LEU A 28 -10.07 -7.52 -0.21
N PRO A 29 -10.61 -6.40 0.32
CA PRO A 29 -12.03 -6.12 0.25
C PRO A 29 -12.41 -5.86 -1.22
N TRP A 30 -13.40 -6.60 -1.71
CA TRP A 30 -13.82 -6.54 -3.11
C TRP A 30 -15.34 -6.48 -3.22
N SER A 31 -15.84 -5.41 -3.82
CA SER A 31 -17.26 -5.10 -4.01
C SER A 31 -17.48 -4.48 -5.40
N THR A 32 -18.73 -4.27 -5.79
CA THR A 32 -19.07 -3.62 -7.06
C THR A 32 -18.49 -2.22 -7.16
N GLU A 33 -18.48 -1.44 -6.08
CA GLU A 33 -17.91 -0.08 -6.06
C GLU A 33 -16.41 -0.10 -6.39
N TYR A 34 -15.68 -1.08 -5.84
CA TYR A 34 -14.27 -1.31 -6.20
C TYR A 34 -14.10 -1.76 -7.66
N ALA A 35 -15.01 -2.58 -8.18
CA ALA A 35 -14.98 -2.99 -9.58
C ALA A 35 -15.22 -1.81 -10.54
N GLU A 36 -16.16 -0.91 -10.23
CA GLU A 36 -16.41 0.30 -11.02
C GLU A 36 -15.21 1.25 -10.99
N ALA A 37 -14.56 1.38 -9.83
CA ALA A 37 -13.45 2.30 -9.64
C ALA A 37 -12.11 1.77 -10.18
N PHE A 38 -11.79 0.48 -10.01
CA PHE A 38 -10.48 -0.12 -10.30
C PHE A 38 -10.52 -1.17 -11.41
N GLY A 39 -11.69 -1.70 -11.76
CA GLY A 39 -11.90 -2.72 -12.79
C GLY A 39 -11.63 -4.14 -12.33
N THR A 40 -10.52 -4.37 -11.63
CA THR A 40 -10.07 -5.72 -11.22
C THR A 40 -9.46 -5.69 -9.81
N PRO A 41 -9.55 -6.79 -9.03
CA PRO A 41 -8.91 -6.90 -7.72
C PRO A 41 -7.40 -6.60 -7.78
N GLU A 42 -6.72 -7.07 -8.82
CA GLU A 42 -5.28 -6.87 -9.02
C GLU A 42 -4.90 -5.39 -9.15
N ARG A 43 -5.74 -4.60 -9.83
CA ARG A 43 -5.56 -3.14 -9.96
C ARG A 43 -5.80 -2.40 -8.64
N LEU A 44 -6.73 -2.88 -7.80
CA LEU A 44 -6.90 -2.34 -6.45
C LEU A 44 -5.67 -2.68 -5.58
N ALA A 45 -5.21 -3.93 -5.61
CA ALA A 45 -4.00 -4.34 -4.90
C ALA A 45 -2.76 -3.55 -5.35
N GLN A 46 -2.59 -3.32 -6.65
CA GLN A 46 -1.52 -2.50 -7.20
C GLN A 46 -1.63 -1.04 -6.74
N ALA A 47 -2.84 -0.47 -6.71
CA ALA A 47 -3.05 0.89 -6.24
C ALA A 47 -2.74 1.05 -4.74
N LEU A 48 -3.10 0.06 -3.91
CA LEU A 48 -2.73 0.01 -2.49
C LEU A 48 -1.21 -0.09 -2.31
N ARG A 49 -0.56 -1.01 -3.04
CA ARG A 49 0.90 -1.15 -3.05
C ARG A 49 1.62 0.14 -3.40
N HIS A 50 1.21 0.77 -4.50
CA HIS A 50 1.78 2.04 -4.94
C HIS A 50 1.63 3.14 -3.88
N ARG A 51 0.45 3.21 -3.24
CA ARG A 51 0.19 4.16 -2.16
C ARG A 51 1.10 3.93 -0.96
N TRP A 52 1.25 2.68 -0.52
CA TRP A 52 2.12 2.34 0.59
C TRP A 52 3.57 2.65 0.27
N ARG A 53 4.05 2.37 -0.94
CA ARG A 53 5.39 2.75 -1.39
C ARG A 53 5.65 4.24 -1.25
N ILE A 54 4.72 5.08 -1.72
CA ILE A 54 4.86 6.54 -1.60
C ILE A 54 4.91 6.98 -0.13
N ARG A 55 4.02 6.44 0.71
CA ARG A 55 4.02 6.76 2.15
C ARG A 55 5.27 6.28 2.87
N PHE A 56 5.78 5.11 2.48
CA PHE A 56 6.99 4.53 3.02
C PHE A 56 8.20 5.40 2.67
N GLN A 57 8.35 5.74 1.39
CA GLN A 57 9.41 6.64 0.91
C GLN A 57 9.33 8.03 1.55
N ALA A 58 8.13 8.55 1.80
CA ALA A 58 7.96 9.85 2.46
C ALA A 58 8.31 9.82 3.96
N GLN A 59 8.32 8.65 4.60
CA GLN A 59 8.69 8.48 6.01
C GLN A 59 10.19 8.18 6.18
N LEU A 60 10.86 7.69 5.13
CA LEU A 60 12.30 7.48 5.13
C LEU A 60 13.02 8.80 4.84
N ASP A 61 13.86 9.22 5.77
CA ASP A 61 14.74 10.37 5.57
C ASP A 61 16.05 9.90 4.90
N PRO A 62 16.38 10.39 3.68
CA PRO A 62 17.62 10.01 2.98
C PRO A 62 18.89 10.54 3.65
N ALA A 63 18.78 11.43 4.64
CA ALA A 63 19.91 11.95 5.42
C ALA A 63 20.30 11.05 6.61
N LEU A 64 19.56 9.98 6.88
CA LEU A 64 19.89 9.02 7.93
C LEU A 64 21.22 8.30 7.66
N SER A 65 21.93 7.94 8.72
CA SER A 65 23.08 7.04 8.60
C SER A 65 22.61 5.67 8.08
N PRO A 66 23.46 4.88 7.40
CA PRO A 66 23.07 3.57 6.86
C PRO A 66 22.44 2.62 7.89
N GLU A 67 22.93 2.65 9.13
CA GLU A 67 22.39 1.86 10.25
C GLU A 67 20.99 2.33 10.70
N GLU A 68 20.77 3.65 10.75
CA GLU A 68 19.48 4.26 11.12
C GLU A 68 18.45 4.08 10.01
N TYR A 69 18.90 4.13 8.75
CA TYR A 69 18.10 3.87 7.58
C TYR A 69 17.58 2.43 7.59
N GLU A 70 18.46 1.44 7.77
CA GLU A 70 18.07 0.01 7.80
C GLU A 70 17.11 -0.27 8.95
N ALA A 71 17.36 0.29 10.15
CA ALA A 71 16.48 0.14 11.30
C ALA A 71 15.08 0.73 11.04
N THR A 72 15.03 1.93 10.46
CA THR A 72 13.77 2.61 10.12
C THR A 72 13.03 1.87 9.01
N PHE A 73 13.75 1.39 7.99
CA PHE A 73 13.20 0.56 6.93
C PHE A 73 12.56 -0.71 7.50
N ALA A 74 13.26 -1.41 8.39
CA ALA A 74 12.77 -2.64 8.99
C ALA A 74 11.50 -2.42 9.83
N ASP A 75 11.45 -1.34 10.62
CA ASP A 75 10.28 -0.97 11.43
C ASP A 75 9.05 -0.66 10.56
N LEU A 76 9.22 0.23 9.57
CA LEU A 76 8.16 0.59 8.63
C LEU A 76 7.68 -0.62 7.81
N PHE A 77 8.60 -1.53 7.44
CA PHE A 77 8.24 -2.72 6.68
C PHE A 77 7.46 -3.72 7.55
N ALA A 78 7.79 -3.82 8.84
CA ALA A 78 7.05 -4.69 9.77
C ALA A 78 5.58 -4.27 9.94
N ASP A 79 5.26 -2.96 9.89
CA ASP A 79 3.86 -2.46 9.88
C ASP A 79 3.10 -2.91 8.61
N LEU A 80 3.76 -2.86 7.45
CA LEU A 80 3.13 -3.11 6.16
C LEU A 80 3.06 -4.59 5.77
N ALA A 81 4.00 -5.41 6.22
CA ALA A 81 4.07 -6.84 5.93
C ALA A 81 2.74 -7.60 6.12
N PRO A 82 2.00 -7.45 7.25
CA PRO A 82 0.71 -8.13 7.40
C PRO A 82 -0.37 -7.65 6.43
N LEU A 83 -0.30 -6.40 5.96
CA LEU A 83 -1.24 -5.86 4.97
C LEU A 83 -0.94 -6.41 3.57
N MET A 84 0.35 -6.56 3.23
CA MET A 84 0.79 -7.15 1.97
C MET A 84 0.38 -8.61 1.81
N ASP A 85 0.50 -9.39 2.89
CA ASP A 85 0.05 -10.79 2.92
C ASP A 85 -1.44 -10.91 2.57
N ARG A 86 -2.26 -10.02 3.14
CA ARG A 86 -3.72 -10.00 2.94
C ARG A 86 -4.14 -9.66 1.51
N ILE A 87 -3.33 -8.93 0.76
CA ILE A 87 -3.62 -8.62 -0.65
C ILE A 87 -2.96 -9.62 -1.61
N GLY A 88 -2.17 -10.57 -1.11
CA GLY A 88 -1.61 -11.69 -1.87
C GLY A 88 -0.40 -11.31 -2.73
N THR A 89 0.42 -10.35 -2.30
CA THR A 89 1.42 -9.73 -3.18
C THR A 89 2.79 -9.65 -2.51
N PRO A 90 3.72 -10.58 -2.81
CA PRO A 90 5.05 -10.58 -2.21
C PRO A 90 6.01 -9.53 -2.80
N GLU A 91 5.68 -8.97 -3.96
CA GLU A 91 6.60 -8.22 -4.83
C GLU A 91 7.08 -6.87 -4.26
N LEU A 92 6.34 -6.26 -3.31
CA LEU A 92 6.66 -4.90 -2.83
C LEU A 92 8.00 -4.81 -2.09
N ARG A 93 8.46 -5.89 -1.43
CA ARG A 93 9.75 -5.89 -0.73
C ARG A 93 10.91 -5.74 -1.72
N GLU A 94 10.85 -6.48 -2.82
CA GLU A 94 11.84 -6.42 -3.90
C GLU A 94 11.79 -5.05 -4.59
N GLU A 95 10.59 -4.53 -4.85
CA GLU A 95 10.39 -3.19 -5.42
C GLU A 95 10.93 -2.05 -4.53
N LEU A 96 10.82 -2.19 -3.20
CA LEU A 96 11.33 -1.21 -2.24
C LEU A 96 12.86 -1.26 -2.12
N ALA A 97 13.45 -2.45 -2.17
CA ALA A 97 14.90 -2.64 -2.11
C ALA A 97 15.60 -2.11 -3.38
N ASP A 98 15.00 -2.30 -4.55
CA ASP A 98 15.51 -1.78 -5.83
C ASP A 98 15.44 -0.24 -5.89
N ALA A 99 14.38 0.36 -5.31
CA ALA A 99 14.19 1.81 -5.29
C ALA A 99 15.14 2.56 -4.33
N SER A 100 15.86 1.86 -3.45
CA SER A 100 16.85 2.43 -2.51
C SER A 100 18.32 2.27 -2.95
N ALA A 101 18.58 1.57 -4.06
CA ALA A 101 19.92 1.35 -4.63
C ALA A 101 20.32 2.47 -5.60
#